data_AF-A0A956C822-F1
#
_entry.id   AF-A0A956C822-F1
#
_cell.length_a   1.000
_cell.length_b   1.000
_cell.length_c   1.000
_cell.angle_alpha   90.00
_cell.angle_beta   90.00
_cell.angle_gamma   90.00
#
_symmetry.space_group_name_H-M   'P 1'
#
loop_
_entity.id
_entity.type
_entity.pdbx_description
1 polymer ?
#
loop_
_entity_poly.entity_id
_entity_poly.type
_entity_poly.pdbx_seq_one_letter_code
_entity_poly.pdbx_strand_id
1 'polypeptide(L)'
;MLRFRLFGFPVMIQPGFWFLALLLGYHPDRSAAAMALWVAVVLVSVLIHELGHAMAARAYGQSPVIALHMMGGLTSWRPTHELGKKRRILVTFAGPAAGFVLGGLAYVVLVALDARGQDSSLLVETIELLCVANLFWSSINLLPVLPFDGGQILAAALGPERRMLSATLSMAFGLIVALVLYRMGSLFGAVLFGVGGVSSYFAARRSAPAPISPEALGELVHRARRALDAEEYETAEQIARAVAHTAPPLRPQAFEIAAWAALGRGNVAAARGALKELPNADRYLAAAVSHADGDLDRARALLIAAEEQGDTRPQLTALRVRVELERGDAAAAAALALELDATEGDLRVVAERALEAGASLEAARLYSKIFEQSSNPEDAFAAARSFAQADARDDAVAALSQAVGAGLVDPERARADLTSLLGHDGFEAALMKPPR
;
A
#
# COMPACT_ATOMS: atom_id res chain seq x y z
N MET A 1 -18.50 18.45 -34.40
CA MET A 1 -18.70 17.38 -33.41
C MET A 1 -20.02 17.64 -32.70
N LEU A 2 -20.92 16.65 -32.64
CA LEU A 2 -22.25 16.82 -32.04
C LEU A 2 -22.24 16.30 -30.59
N ARG A 3 -22.83 17.04 -29.65
CA ARG A 3 -22.93 16.65 -28.23
C ARG A 3 -24.36 16.84 -27.74
N PHE A 4 -24.92 15.84 -27.07
CA PHE A 4 -26.25 15.88 -26.48
C PHE A 4 -26.34 14.93 -25.28
N ARG A 5 -27.49 14.92 -24.60
CA ARG A 5 -27.80 13.96 -23.53
C ARG A 5 -28.95 13.06 -23.97
N LEU A 6 -28.82 11.76 -23.74
CA LEU A 6 -29.84 10.76 -24.05
C LEU A 6 -30.04 9.85 -22.84
N PHE A 7 -31.27 9.77 -22.30
CA PHE A 7 -31.59 9.03 -21.07
C PHE A 7 -30.64 9.34 -19.88
N GLY A 8 -30.14 10.58 -19.81
CA GLY A 8 -29.18 11.03 -18.80
C GLY A 8 -27.70 10.76 -19.12
N PHE A 9 -27.39 10.04 -20.19
CA PHE A 9 -26.01 9.79 -20.62
C PHE A 9 -25.49 10.91 -21.53
N PRO A 10 -24.28 11.43 -21.30
CA PRO A 10 -23.62 12.31 -22.26
C PRO A 10 -23.23 11.51 -23.52
N VAL A 11 -23.69 11.96 -24.69
CA VAL A 11 -23.41 11.36 -25.99
C VAL A 11 -22.65 12.34 -26.87
N MET A 12 -21.60 11.85 -27.52
CA MET A 12 -20.75 12.61 -28.43
C MET A 12 -20.62 11.88 -29.76
N ILE A 13 -20.88 12.57 -30.87
CA ILE A 13 -20.70 12.03 -32.22
C ILE A 13 -19.59 12.81 -32.93
N GLN A 14 -18.50 12.10 -33.26
CA GLN A 14 -17.36 12.65 -33.97
C GLN A 14 -17.55 12.60 -35.49
N PRO A 15 -16.92 13.52 -36.26
CA PRO A 15 -17.00 13.51 -37.72
C PRO A 15 -16.63 12.17 -38.37
N GLY A 16 -15.64 11.47 -37.81
CA GLY A 16 -15.17 10.17 -38.32
C GLY A 16 -16.24 9.07 -38.31
N PHE A 17 -17.23 9.15 -37.41
CA PHE A 17 -18.36 8.21 -37.38
C PHE A 17 -19.19 8.32 -38.67
N TRP A 18 -19.55 9.55 -39.06
CA TRP A 18 -20.33 9.81 -40.27
C TRP A 18 -19.60 9.37 -41.52
N PHE A 19 -18.29 9.64 -41.58
CA PHE A 19 -17.44 9.20 -42.68
C PHE A 19 -17.44 7.67 -42.83
N LEU A 20 -17.25 6.92 -41.73
CA LEU A 20 -17.28 5.47 -41.79
C LEU A 20 -18.67 4.93 -42.17
N ALA A 21 -19.75 5.49 -41.62
CA ALA A 21 -21.12 5.07 -41.93
C ALA A 21 -21.43 5.23 -43.42
N LEU A 22 -21.01 6.35 -44.03
CA LEU A 22 -21.11 6.59 -45.47
C LEU A 22 -20.26 5.61 -46.27
N LEU A 23 -19.02 5.37 -45.85
CA LEU A 23 -18.11 4.44 -46.52
C LEU A 23 -18.65 3.01 -46.54
N LEU A 24 -19.17 2.52 -45.41
CA LEU A 24 -19.76 1.18 -45.29
C LEU A 24 -21.06 1.05 -46.09
N GLY A 25 -21.79 2.15 -46.28
CA GLY A 25 -23.01 2.18 -47.07
C GLY A 25 -22.80 2.45 -48.56
N TYR A 26 -21.57 2.72 -48.98
CA TYR A 26 -21.30 3.14 -50.35
C TYR A 26 -21.53 2.00 -51.33
N HIS A 27 -22.43 2.23 -52.28
CA HIS A 27 -22.65 1.37 -53.43
C HIS A 27 -22.96 2.27 -54.63
N PRO A 28 -22.37 2.03 -55.83
CA PRO A 28 -22.56 2.89 -57.00
C PRO A 28 -24.04 3.16 -57.33
N ASP A 29 -24.89 2.16 -57.16
CA ASP A 29 -26.32 2.24 -57.49
C ASP A 29 -27.23 2.68 -56.33
N ARG A 30 -26.67 3.07 -55.16
CA ARG A 30 -27.49 3.45 -54.00
C ARG A 30 -27.94 4.92 -54.09
N SER A 31 -29.24 5.14 -54.00
CA SER A 31 -29.83 6.49 -53.99
C SER A 31 -29.42 7.28 -52.74
N ALA A 32 -29.49 8.62 -52.81
CA ALA A 32 -29.21 9.48 -51.66
C ALA A 32 -30.16 9.22 -50.48
N ALA A 33 -31.43 8.91 -50.75
CA ALA A 33 -32.42 8.57 -49.73
C ALA A 33 -32.08 7.24 -49.03
N ALA A 34 -31.72 6.21 -49.80
CA ALA A 34 -31.29 4.91 -49.26
C ALA A 34 -29.98 5.04 -48.46
N MET A 35 -29.06 5.90 -48.89
CA MET A 35 -27.85 6.22 -48.13
C MET A 35 -28.18 6.93 -46.81
N ALA A 36 -29.07 7.92 -46.81
CA ALA A 36 -29.50 8.61 -45.60
C ALA A 36 -30.18 7.64 -44.62
N LEU A 37 -31.04 6.76 -45.13
CA LEU A 37 -31.67 5.70 -44.36
C LEU A 37 -30.62 4.76 -43.73
N TRP A 38 -29.67 4.28 -44.53
CA TRP A 38 -28.56 3.45 -44.05
C TRP A 38 -27.79 4.11 -42.91
N VAL A 39 -27.37 5.37 -43.09
CA VAL A 39 -26.64 6.12 -42.06
C VAL A 39 -27.47 6.27 -40.78
N ALA A 40 -28.78 6.54 -40.91
CA ALA A 40 -29.68 6.60 -39.76
C ALA A 40 -29.78 5.26 -39.03
N VAL A 41 -29.92 4.15 -39.76
CA VAL A 41 -29.97 2.79 -39.19
C VAL A 41 -28.66 2.45 -38.48
N VAL A 42 -27.50 2.74 -39.08
CA VAL A 42 -26.19 2.51 -38.45
C VAL A 42 -26.06 3.35 -37.18
N LEU A 43 -26.44 4.62 -37.22
CA LEU A 43 -26.44 5.50 -36.05
C LEU A 43 -27.30 4.94 -34.91
N VAL A 44 -28.54 4.58 -35.19
CA VAL A 44 -29.46 4.03 -34.19
C VAL A 44 -28.93 2.71 -33.64
N SER A 45 -28.44 1.81 -34.50
CA SER A 45 -27.94 0.49 -34.10
C SER A 45 -26.73 0.60 -33.18
N VAL A 46 -25.71 1.38 -33.56
CA VAL A 46 -24.52 1.59 -32.73
C VAL A 46 -24.89 2.32 -31.43
N LEU A 47 -25.78 3.31 -31.49
CA LEU A 47 -26.19 4.04 -30.28
C LEU A 47 -26.95 3.15 -29.29
N ILE A 48 -27.83 2.26 -29.77
CA ILE A 48 -28.55 1.30 -28.91
C ILE A 48 -27.59 0.28 -28.32
N HIS A 49 -26.61 -0.20 -29.10
CA HIS A 49 -25.53 -1.05 -28.60
C HIS A 49 -24.76 -0.37 -27.45
N GLU A 50 -24.28 0.85 -27.65
CA GLU A 50 -23.57 1.60 -26.61
C GLU A 50 -24.44 1.93 -25.40
N LEU A 51 -25.73 2.20 -25.60
CA LEU A 51 -26.68 2.37 -24.51
C LEU A 51 -26.82 1.09 -23.69
N GLY A 52 -26.75 -0.09 -24.29
CA GLY A 52 -26.71 -1.37 -23.58
C GLY A 52 -25.56 -1.43 -22.56
N HIS A 53 -24.34 -1.12 -23.00
CA HIS A 53 -23.18 -1.02 -22.11
C HIS A 53 -23.38 0.04 -21.03
N ALA A 54 -23.81 1.25 -21.41
CA ALA A 54 -23.96 2.37 -20.50
C ALA A 54 -25.02 2.11 -19.43
N MET A 55 -26.15 1.51 -19.79
CA MET A 55 -27.21 1.14 -18.84
C MET A 55 -26.73 0.09 -17.85
N ALA A 56 -26.03 -0.96 -18.31
CA ALA A 56 -25.47 -1.97 -17.44
C ALA A 56 -24.38 -1.41 -16.52
N ALA A 57 -23.49 -0.55 -17.03
CA ALA A 57 -22.47 0.11 -16.23
C ALA A 57 -23.09 1.00 -15.14
N ARG A 58 -24.14 1.78 -15.49
CA ARG A 58 -24.87 2.63 -14.54
C ARG A 58 -25.60 1.81 -13.47
N ALA A 59 -26.15 0.65 -13.82
CA ALA A 59 -26.76 -0.25 -12.84
C ALA A 59 -25.74 -0.76 -11.79
N TYR A 60 -24.45 -0.81 -12.14
CA TYR A 60 -23.36 -1.09 -11.21
C TYR A 60 -22.71 0.18 -10.63
N GLY A 61 -23.42 1.32 -10.61
CA GLY A 61 -22.97 2.55 -9.97
C GLY A 61 -21.85 3.29 -10.69
N GLN A 62 -21.60 2.99 -11.97
CA GLN A 62 -20.63 3.72 -12.78
C GLN A 62 -21.28 4.92 -13.47
N SER A 63 -20.48 5.90 -13.89
CA SER A 63 -20.93 7.10 -14.61
C SER A 63 -20.43 7.09 -16.07
N PRO A 64 -21.14 6.43 -17.00
CA PRO A 64 -20.67 6.25 -18.37
C PRO A 64 -20.93 7.45 -19.29
N VAL A 65 -20.05 7.59 -20.27
CA VAL A 65 -20.11 8.53 -21.39
C VAL A 65 -19.98 7.75 -22.68
N ILE A 66 -20.81 8.10 -23.67
CA ILE A 66 -20.86 7.45 -24.98
C ILE A 66 -20.20 8.36 -26.01
N ALA A 67 -19.24 7.81 -26.75
CA ALA A 67 -18.60 8.48 -27.88
C ALA A 67 -18.71 7.62 -29.13
N LEU A 68 -19.33 8.14 -30.19
CA LEU A 68 -19.34 7.53 -31.52
C LEU A 68 -18.20 8.13 -32.34
N HIS A 69 -17.28 7.28 -32.79
CA HIS A 69 -16.06 7.64 -33.50
C HIS A 69 -15.85 6.78 -34.75
N MET A 70 -14.72 6.97 -35.44
CA MET A 70 -14.45 6.29 -36.71
C MET A 70 -14.36 4.77 -36.61
N MET A 71 -14.19 4.17 -35.43
CA MET A 71 -14.17 2.70 -35.27
C MET A 71 -15.46 2.14 -34.66
N GLY A 72 -16.53 2.93 -34.59
CA GLY A 72 -17.81 2.52 -34.00
C GLY A 72 -18.17 3.36 -32.79
N GLY A 73 -18.72 2.71 -31.76
CA GLY A 73 -19.03 3.33 -30.47
C GLY A 73 -18.01 2.97 -29.40
N LEU A 74 -17.86 3.85 -28.42
CA LEU A 74 -17.09 3.60 -27.22
C LEU A 74 -17.85 4.15 -26.01
N THR A 75 -18.29 3.24 -25.16
CA THR A 75 -18.76 3.55 -23.81
C THR A 75 -17.60 3.50 -22.84
N SER A 76 -17.30 4.63 -22.21
CA SER A 76 -16.21 4.77 -21.24
C SER A 76 -16.70 5.41 -19.96
N TRP A 77 -16.03 5.13 -18.84
CA TRP A 77 -16.32 5.75 -17.56
C TRP A 77 -15.04 5.89 -16.75
N ARG A 78 -15.02 6.84 -15.82
CA ARG A 78 -14.02 6.86 -14.76
C ARG A 78 -14.46 5.85 -13.69
N PRO A 79 -13.64 4.83 -13.37
CA PRO A 79 -14.03 3.84 -12.37
C PRO A 79 -14.24 4.52 -11.01
N THR A 80 -15.46 4.48 -10.49
CA THR A 80 -15.74 4.91 -9.10
C THR A 80 -15.31 3.83 -8.10
N HIS A 81 -15.37 2.57 -8.53
CA HIS A 81 -14.84 1.39 -7.85
C HIS A 81 -14.55 0.30 -8.89
N GLU A 82 -13.76 -0.71 -8.53
CA GLU A 82 -13.42 -1.80 -9.44
C GLU A 82 -14.61 -2.74 -9.69
N LEU A 83 -14.89 -3.03 -10.96
CA LEU A 83 -15.86 -4.05 -11.34
C LEU A 83 -15.20 -5.42 -11.32
N GLY A 84 -15.71 -6.30 -10.45
CA GLY A 84 -15.32 -7.71 -10.45
C GLY A 84 -15.60 -8.40 -11.80
N LYS A 85 -14.88 -9.49 -12.07
CA LYS A 85 -14.90 -10.27 -13.32
C LYS A 85 -16.29 -10.47 -13.93
N LYS A 86 -17.24 -10.99 -13.14
CA LYS A 86 -18.61 -11.27 -13.59
C LYS A 86 -19.34 -10.00 -14.03
N ARG A 87 -19.21 -8.90 -13.27
CA ARG A 87 -19.86 -7.62 -13.60
C ARG A 87 -19.29 -7.03 -14.88
N ARG A 88 -17.98 -7.08 -15.07
CA ARG A 88 -17.33 -6.62 -16.30
C ARG A 88 -17.85 -7.38 -17.53
N ILE A 89 -17.93 -8.72 -17.45
CA ILE A 89 -18.48 -9.55 -18.52
C ILE A 89 -19.94 -9.16 -18.81
N LEU A 90 -20.77 -8.98 -17.78
CA LEU A 90 -22.17 -8.58 -17.98
C LEU A 90 -22.32 -7.21 -18.62
N VAL A 91 -21.50 -6.22 -18.24
CA VAL A 91 -21.51 -4.88 -18.84
C VAL A 91 -21.09 -4.95 -20.31
N THR A 92 -20.03 -5.69 -20.63
CA THR A 92 -19.57 -5.86 -22.02
C THR A 92 -20.56 -6.68 -22.84
N PHE A 93 -21.26 -7.65 -22.26
CA PHE A 93 -22.30 -8.41 -22.98
C PHE A 93 -23.58 -7.58 -23.23
N ALA A 94 -23.85 -6.57 -22.42
CA ALA A 94 -25.08 -5.80 -22.51
C ALA A 94 -25.25 -5.04 -23.83
N GLY A 95 -24.16 -4.62 -24.49
CA GLY A 95 -24.22 -3.97 -25.80
C GLY A 95 -24.72 -4.92 -26.90
N PRO A 96 -24.04 -6.06 -27.15
CA PRO A 96 -24.52 -7.08 -28.08
C PRO A 96 -25.93 -7.58 -27.74
N ALA A 97 -26.26 -7.74 -26.45
CA ALA A 97 -27.60 -8.13 -26.03
C ALA A 97 -28.66 -7.09 -26.43
N ALA A 98 -28.39 -5.79 -26.27
CA ALA A 98 -29.29 -4.73 -26.71
C ALA A 98 -29.49 -4.73 -28.23
N GLY A 99 -28.41 -4.97 -28.99
CA GLY A 99 -28.49 -5.15 -30.44
C GLY A 99 -29.34 -6.37 -30.82
N PHE A 100 -29.11 -7.55 -30.23
CA PHE A 100 -29.95 -8.73 -30.49
C PHE A 100 -31.42 -8.51 -30.16
N VAL A 101 -31.73 -7.80 -29.06
CA VAL A 101 -33.11 -7.44 -28.71
C VAL A 101 -33.72 -6.54 -29.79
N LEU A 102 -33.00 -5.50 -30.25
CA LEU A 102 -33.48 -4.63 -31.31
C LEU A 102 -33.68 -5.38 -32.63
N GLY A 103 -32.73 -6.22 -33.02
CA GLY A 103 -32.81 -7.05 -34.22
C GLY A 103 -33.97 -8.04 -34.18
N GLY A 104 -34.17 -8.71 -33.02
CA GLY A 104 -35.29 -9.63 -32.81
C GLY A 104 -36.64 -8.94 -32.85
N LEU A 105 -36.77 -7.75 -32.25
CA LEU A 105 -37.99 -6.94 -32.35
C LEU A 105 -38.26 -6.51 -33.80
N ALA A 106 -37.23 -6.07 -34.53
CA ALA A 106 -37.36 -5.73 -35.94
C ALA A 106 -37.81 -6.96 -36.77
N TYR A 107 -37.26 -8.15 -36.51
CA TYR A 107 -37.69 -9.39 -37.14
C TYR A 107 -39.17 -9.71 -36.90
N VAL A 108 -39.65 -9.59 -35.66
CA VAL A 108 -41.08 -9.80 -35.33
C VAL A 108 -41.96 -8.81 -36.10
N VAL A 109 -41.54 -7.56 -36.22
CA VAL A 109 -42.25 -6.54 -37.00
C VAL A 109 -42.27 -6.90 -38.48
N LEU A 110 -41.17 -7.40 -39.05
CA LEU A 110 -41.13 -7.84 -40.46
C LEU A 110 -42.13 -8.94 -40.74
N VAL A 111 -42.17 -9.97 -39.89
CA VAL A 111 -43.13 -11.08 -40.03
C VAL A 111 -44.57 -10.57 -39.96
N ALA A 112 -44.85 -9.59 -39.09
CA ALA A 112 -46.17 -8.99 -38.98
C ALA A 112 -46.55 -8.11 -40.19
N LEU A 113 -45.59 -7.46 -40.84
CA LEU A 113 -45.80 -6.66 -42.05
C LEU A 113 -46.01 -7.56 -43.28
N ASP A 114 -45.22 -8.62 -43.40
CA ASP A 114 -45.36 -9.66 -44.44
C ASP A 114 -46.73 -10.34 -44.37
N ALA A 115 -47.18 -10.71 -43.16
CA ALA A 115 -48.52 -11.27 -42.95
C ALA A 115 -49.68 -10.33 -43.35
N ARG A 116 -49.41 -9.02 -43.49
CA ARG A 116 -50.37 -8.00 -43.97
C ARG A 116 -50.25 -7.72 -45.47
N GLY A 117 -49.41 -8.46 -46.20
CA GLY A 117 -49.16 -8.27 -47.64
C GLY A 117 -48.45 -6.95 -47.96
N GLN A 118 -47.61 -6.44 -47.05
CA GLN A 118 -46.80 -5.25 -47.30
C GLN A 118 -45.42 -5.65 -47.80
N ASP A 119 -45.24 -5.66 -49.11
CA ASP A 119 -44.02 -6.25 -49.71
C ASP A 119 -42.95 -5.21 -50.08
N SER A 120 -43.31 -3.93 -50.17
CA SER A 120 -42.40 -2.91 -50.74
C SER A 120 -42.70 -1.50 -50.24
N SER A 121 -42.32 -1.19 -49.00
CA SER A 121 -42.39 0.17 -48.46
C SER A 121 -41.08 0.60 -47.82
N LEU A 122 -40.83 1.91 -47.75
CA LEU A 122 -39.68 2.48 -47.02
C LEU A 122 -39.63 1.99 -45.57
N LEU A 123 -40.80 1.74 -44.96
CA LEU A 123 -40.89 1.16 -43.62
C LEU A 123 -40.31 -0.26 -43.58
N VAL A 124 -40.72 -1.14 -44.51
CA VAL A 124 -40.22 -2.52 -44.59
C VAL A 124 -38.70 -2.52 -44.78
N GLU A 125 -38.18 -1.73 -45.73
CA GLU A 125 -36.74 -1.59 -45.96
C GLU A 125 -35.99 -1.11 -44.70
N THR A 126 -36.55 -0.14 -43.98
CA THR A 126 -35.97 0.37 -42.72
C THR A 126 -35.90 -0.72 -41.64
N ILE A 127 -36.98 -1.46 -41.45
CA ILE A 127 -37.05 -2.52 -40.44
C ILE A 127 -36.15 -3.70 -40.83
N GLU A 128 -36.07 -4.04 -42.12
CA GLU A 128 -35.17 -5.07 -42.64
C GLU A 128 -33.71 -4.70 -42.39
N LEU A 129 -33.32 -3.48 -42.73
CA LEU A 129 -31.97 -2.96 -42.44
C LEU A 129 -31.68 -2.96 -40.94
N LEU A 130 -32.62 -2.55 -40.08
CA LEU A 130 -32.46 -2.61 -38.62
C LEU A 130 -32.28 -4.05 -38.12
N CYS A 131 -33.08 -4.98 -38.62
CA CYS A 131 -32.99 -6.40 -38.28
C CYS A 131 -31.62 -6.96 -38.64
N VAL A 132 -31.25 -6.87 -39.92
CA VAL A 132 -30.01 -7.43 -40.45
C VAL A 132 -28.80 -6.78 -39.78
N ALA A 133 -28.77 -5.44 -39.70
CA ALA A 133 -27.66 -4.72 -39.09
C ALA A 133 -27.46 -5.14 -37.64
N ASN A 134 -28.50 -5.12 -36.82
CA ASN A 134 -28.33 -5.40 -35.38
C ASN A 134 -27.97 -6.86 -35.11
N LEU A 135 -28.57 -7.83 -35.82
CA LEU A 135 -28.21 -9.24 -35.68
C LEU A 135 -26.76 -9.50 -36.14
N PHE A 136 -26.37 -8.90 -37.27
CA PHE A 136 -25.03 -9.04 -37.83
C PHE A 136 -23.96 -8.40 -36.93
N TRP A 137 -24.11 -7.12 -36.60
CA TRP A 137 -23.14 -6.37 -35.79
C TRP A 137 -23.02 -6.96 -34.38
N SER A 138 -24.11 -7.41 -33.76
CA SER A 138 -24.06 -8.04 -32.43
C SER A 138 -23.31 -9.38 -32.48
N SER A 139 -23.51 -10.17 -33.53
CA SER A 139 -22.82 -11.44 -33.74
C SER A 139 -21.32 -11.24 -33.95
N ILE A 140 -20.96 -10.27 -34.80
CA ILE A 140 -19.57 -9.86 -35.05
C ILE A 140 -18.92 -9.35 -33.76
N ASN A 141 -19.61 -8.52 -32.98
CA ASN A 141 -19.07 -8.00 -31.73
C ASN A 141 -18.79 -9.10 -30.71
N LEU A 142 -19.51 -10.22 -30.72
CA LEU A 142 -19.28 -11.35 -29.82
C LEU A 142 -18.13 -12.28 -30.26
N LEU A 143 -17.51 -12.04 -31.42
CA LEU A 143 -16.31 -12.79 -31.80
C LEU A 143 -15.18 -12.52 -30.79
N PRO A 144 -14.37 -13.54 -30.44
CA PRO A 144 -13.31 -13.42 -29.43
C PRO A 144 -12.07 -12.72 -29.99
N VAL A 145 -12.24 -11.53 -30.58
CA VAL A 145 -11.20 -10.72 -31.22
C VAL A 145 -11.23 -9.33 -30.59
N LEU A 146 -10.10 -8.86 -30.08
CA LEU A 146 -9.98 -7.48 -29.60
C LEU A 146 -9.88 -6.52 -30.80
N PRO A 147 -10.48 -5.32 -30.71
CA PRO A 147 -11.13 -4.72 -29.54
C PRO A 147 -12.62 -5.03 -29.35
N PHE A 148 -13.22 -5.95 -30.13
CA PHE A 148 -14.65 -6.27 -30.03
C PHE A 148 -15.05 -6.85 -28.66
N ASP A 149 -16.35 -6.77 -28.35
CA ASP A 149 -16.91 -7.13 -27.05
C ASP A 149 -16.63 -8.58 -26.63
N GLY A 150 -16.68 -9.54 -27.56
CA GLY A 150 -16.35 -10.94 -27.32
C GLY A 150 -14.89 -11.14 -26.94
N GLY A 151 -13.99 -10.40 -27.57
CA GLY A 151 -12.58 -10.34 -27.18
C GLY A 151 -12.38 -9.76 -25.78
N GLN A 152 -13.13 -8.70 -25.45
CA GLN A 152 -13.11 -8.09 -24.12
C GLN A 152 -13.73 -9.01 -23.04
N ILE A 153 -14.79 -9.75 -23.37
CA ILE A 153 -15.40 -10.77 -22.51
C ILE A 153 -14.40 -11.90 -22.25
N LEU A 154 -13.72 -12.40 -23.29
CA LEU A 154 -12.68 -13.42 -23.15
C LEU A 154 -11.53 -12.91 -22.28
N ALA A 155 -11.06 -11.69 -22.50
CA ALA A 155 -10.01 -11.07 -21.70
C ALA A 155 -10.41 -10.93 -20.23
N ALA A 156 -11.65 -10.48 -19.96
CA ALA A 156 -12.20 -10.43 -18.62
C ALA A 156 -12.34 -11.83 -18.00
N ALA A 157 -12.74 -12.82 -18.79
CA ALA A 157 -12.90 -14.22 -18.38
C ALA A 157 -11.55 -14.90 -18.07
N LEU A 158 -10.49 -14.56 -18.77
CA LEU A 158 -9.15 -15.10 -18.52
C LEU A 158 -8.42 -14.34 -17.41
N GLY A 159 -8.74 -13.06 -17.21
CA GLY A 159 -8.13 -12.23 -16.19
C GLY A 159 -6.74 -11.70 -16.59
N PRO A 160 -6.17 -10.80 -15.76
CA PRO A 160 -4.92 -10.11 -16.09
C PRO A 160 -3.70 -11.05 -16.18
N GLU A 161 -3.66 -12.12 -15.38
CA GLU A 161 -2.56 -13.09 -15.38
C GLU A 161 -2.43 -13.83 -16.71
N ARG A 162 -3.55 -14.05 -17.42
CA ARG A 162 -3.60 -14.76 -18.70
C ARG A 162 -3.80 -13.80 -19.88
N ARG A 163 -3.36 -12.55 -19.73
CA ARG A 163 -3.47 -11.51 -20.77
C ARG A 163 -2.84 -11.95 -22.10
N MET A 164 -1.66 -12.57 -22.05
CA MET A 164 -0.98 -13.05 -23.26
C MET A 164 -1.81 -14.10 -23.99
N LEU A 165 -2.39 -15.06 -23.25
CA LEU A 165 -3.28 -16.07 -23.82
C LEU A 165 -4.50 -15.42 -24.49
N SER A 166 -5.14 -14.44 -23.84
CA SER A 166 -6.27 -13.71 -24.42
C SER A 166 -5.89 -13.00 -25.73
N ALA A 167 -4.71 -12.39 -25.77
CA ALA A 167 -4.23 -11.67 -26.95
C ALA A 167 -3.82 -12.61 -28.08
N THR A 168 -3.23 -13.76 -27.76
CA THR A 168 -2.94 -14.83 -28.74
C THR A 168 -4.22 -15.41 -29.33
N LEU A 169 -5.23 -15.67 -28.51
CA LEU A 169 -6.54 -16.14 -29.00
C LEU A 169 -7.20 -15.07 -29.88
N SER A 170 -7.20 -13.82 -29.45
CA SER A 170 -7.67 -12.67 -30.24
C SER A 170 -6.99 -12.59 -31.62
N MET A 171 -5.66 -12.74 -31.66
CA MET A 171 -4.91 -12.77 -32.92
C MET A 171 -5.30 -13.96 -33.80
N ALA A 172 -5.39 -15.17 -33.22
CA ALA A 172 -5.73 -16.38 -33.98
C ALA A 172 -7.14 -16.28 -34.60
N PHE A 173 -8.14 -15.91 -33.81
CA PHE A 173 -9.50 -15.71 -34.30
C PHE A 173 -9.58 -14.54 -35.29
N GLY A 174 -8.89 -13.44 -35.04
CA GLY A 174 -8.83 -12.29 -35.93
C GLY A 174 -8.29 -12.64 -37.32
N LEU A 175 -7.23 -13.46 -37.39
CA LEU A 175 -6.66 -13.93 -38.66
C LEU A 175 -7.58 -14.92 -39.39
N ILE A 176 -8.26 -15.81 -38.67
CA ILE A 176 -9.23 -16.75 -39.27
C ILE A 176 -10.41 -15.97 -39.87
N VAL A 177 -11.00 -15.06 -39.10
CA VAL A 177 -12.12 -14.22 -39.55
C VAL A 177 -11.67 -13.34 -40.72
N ALA A 178 -10.46 -12.78 -40.66
CA ALA A 178 -9.91 -11.99 -41.75
C ALA A 178 -9.79 -12.79 -43.05
N LEU A 179 -9.33 -14.04 -42.98
CA LEU A 179 -9.25 -14.93 -44.13
C LEU A 179 -10.63 -15.22 -44.72
N VAL A 180 -11.63 -15.51 -43.87
CA VAL A 180 -13.01 -15.75 -44.32
C VAL A 180 -13.58 -14.53 -45.02
N LEU A 181 -13.46 -13.34 -44.40
CA LEU A 181 -13.95 -12.09 -44.98
C LEU A 181 -13.25 -11.73 -46.29
N TYR A 182 -11.94 -12.00 -46.39
CA TYR A 182 -11.19 -11.84 -47.64
C TYR A 182 -11.74 -12.75 -48.75
N ARG A 183 -12.03 -14.02 -48.44
CA ARG A 183 -12.62 -14.98 -49.41
C ARG A 183 -14.04 -14.61 -49.84
N MET A 184 -14.78 -13.91 -48.98
CA MET A 184 -16.09 -13.35 -49.28
C MET A 184 -16.02 -11.99 -50.01
N GLY A 185 -14.83 -11.47 -50.33
CA GLY A 185 -14.65 -10.21 -51.04
C GLY A 185 -14.64 -8.96 -50.15
N SER A 186 -14.75 -9.11 -48.83
CA SER A 186 -14.73 -7.99 -47.87
C SER A 186 -13.30 -7.65 -47.46
N LEU A 187 -12.60 -6.87 -48.29
CA LEU A 187 -11.22 -6.41 -47.98
C LEU A 187 -11.17 -5.56 -46.71
N PHE A 188 -12.13 -4.65 -46.53
CA PHE A 188 -12.19 -3.80 -45.34
C PHE A 188 -12.33 -4.61 -44.05
N GLY A 189 -13.28 -5.58 -44.04
CA GLY A 189 -13.47 -6.47 -42.89
C GLY A 189 -12.25 -7.34 -42.63
N ALA A 190 -11.61 -7.86 -43.68
CA ALA A 190 -10.38 -8.64 -43.57
C ALA A 190 -9.25 -7.85 -42.89
N VAL A 191 -9.01 -6.62 -43.34
CA VAL A 191 -7.99 -5.74 -42.75
C VAL A 191 -8.34 -5.39 -41.30
N LEU A 192 -9.60 -5.04 -41.02
CA LEU A 192 -10.06 -4.66 -39.68
C LEU A 192 -9.80 -5.78 -38.65
N PHE A 193 -10.21 -7.02 -38.95
CA PHE A 193 -10.02 -8.15 -38.05
C PHE A 193 -8.57 -8.63 -37.97
N GLY A 194 -7.86 -8.65 -39.09
CA GLY A 194 -6.45 -9.09 -39.14
C GLY A 194 -5.55 -8.13 -38.37
N VAL A 195 -5.65 -6.83 -38.64
CA VAL A 195 -4.87 -5.81 -37.94
C VAL A 195 -5.32 -5.69 -36.48
N GLY A 196 -6.61 -5.74 -36.18
CA GLY A 196 -7.13 -5.73 -34.81
C GLY A 196 -6.56 -6.87 -33.97
N GLY A 197 -6.63 -8.10 -34.49
CA GLY A 197 -6.06 -9.29 -33.84
C GLY A 197 -4.56 -9.18 -33.60
N VAL A 198 -3.77 -8.87 -34.64
CA VAL A 198 -2.30 -8.77 -34.55
C VAL A 198 -1.86 -7.63 -33.64
N SER A 199 -2.48 -6.46 -33.76
CA SER A 199 -2.16 -5.29 -32.92
C SER A 199 -2.46 -5.57 -31.44
N SER A 200 -3.52 -6.32 -31.13
CA SER A 200 -3.84 -6.72 -29.75
C SER A 200 -2.74 -7.58 -29.11
N TYR A 201 -2.12 -8.49 -29.88
CA TYR A 201 -0.99 -9.30 -29.42
C TYR A 201 0.25 -8.45 -29.11
N PHE A 202 0.61 -7.55 -30.03
CA PHE A 202 1.74 -6.65 -29.80
C PHE A 202 1.49 -5.68 -28.64
N ALA A 203 0.27 -5.17 -28.48
CA ALA A 203 -0.10 -4.32 -27.36
C ALA A 203 0.02 -5.07 -26.01
N ALA A 204 -0.44 -6.32 -25.94
CA ALA A 204 -0.31 -7.15 -24.75
C ALA A 204 1.16 -7.43 -24.40
N ARG A 205 2.00 -7.68 -25.41
CA ARG A 205 3.44 -7.92 -25.24
C ARG A 205 4.21 -6.69 -24.76
N ARG A 206 3.84 -5.49 -25.23
CA ARG A 206 4.42 -4.21 -24.74
C ARG A 206 3.95 -3.84 -23.33
N SER A 207 2.77 -4.31 -22.94
CA SER A 207 2.15 -4.01 -21.64
C SER A 207 2.44 -5.08 -20.57
N ALA A 208 3.36 -6.01 -20.82
CA ALA A 208 3.88 -6.86 -19.76
C ALA A 208 4.62 -5.94 -18.77
N PRO A 209 4.28 -5.97 -17.45
CA PRO A 209 5.02 -5.19 -16.48
C PRO A 209 6.50 -5.54 -16.63
N ALA A 210 7.36 -4.54 -16.83
CA ALA A 210 8.79 -4.77 -16.72
C ALA A 210 9.04 -5.35 -15.31
N PRO A 211 9.85 -6.41 -15.17
CA PRO A 211 10.29 -6.82 -13.84
C PRO A 211 10.86 -5.59 -13.14
N ILE A 212 10.35 -5.29 -11.93
CA ILE A 212 10.85 -4.17 -11.14
C ILE A 212 12.35 -4.39 -10.99
N SER A 213 13.16 -3.42 -11.44
CA SER A 213 14.60 -3.60 -11.41
C SER A 213 15.07 -3.76 -9.95
N PRO A 214 16.14 -4.51 -9.69
CA PRO A 214 16.72 -4.60 -8.35
C PRO A 214 16.98 -3.23 -7.72
N GLU A 215 17.36 -2.22 -8.53
CA GLU A 215 17.56 -0.86 -8.04
C GLU A 215 16.24 -0.20 -7.58
N ALA A 216 15.16 -0.35 -8.35
CA ALA A 216 13.85 0.20 -7.99
C ALA A 216 13.25 -0.48 -6.75
N LEU A 217 13.49 -1.80 -6.58
CA LEU A 217 13.13 -2.52 -5.35
C LEU A 217 13.94 -2.05 -4.14
N GLY A 218 15.26 -1.84 -4.32
CA GLY A 218 16.12 -1.26 -3.30
C GLY A 218 15.69 0.14 -2.87
N GLU A 219 15.31 0.99 -3.83
CA GLU A 219 14.83 2.35 -3.54
C GLU A 219 13.56 2.35 -2.68
N LEU A 220 12.64 1.40 -2.87
CA LEU A 220 11.44 1.30 -2.03
C LEU A 220 11.78 0.97 -0.58
N VAL A 221 12.74 0.06 -0.34
CA VAL A 221 13.23 -0.24 1.01
C VAL A 221 13.91 0.98 1.62
N HIS A 222 14.76 1.69 0.86
CA HIS A 222 15.38 2.92 1.32
C HIS A 222 14.35 4.01 1.64
N ARG A 223 13.26 4.11 0.87
CA ARG A 223 12.17 5.05 1.14
C ARG A 223 11.40 4.68 2.41
N ALA A 224 11.12 3.38 2.62
CA ALA A 224 10.51 2.91 3.86
C ALA A 224 11.40 3.20 5.07
N ARG A 225 12.72 3.01 4.92
CA ARG A 225 13.70 3.30 5.98
C ARG A 225 13.76 4.80 6.30
N ARG A 226 13.83 5.67 5.28
CA ARG A 226 13.79 7.13 5.48
C ARG A 226 12.51 7.58 6.18
N ALA A 227 11.37 7.01 5.82
CA ALA A 227 10.11 7.30 6.50
C ALA A 227 10.14 6.86 7.97
N LEU A 228 10.72 5.70 8.27
CA LEU A 228 10.92 5.23 9.64
C LEU A 228 11.83 6.17 10.44
N ASP A 229 12.97 6.55 9.86
CA ASP A 229 13.94 7.45 10.50
C ASP A 229 13.37 8.89 10.67
N ALA A 230 12.38 9.28 9.85
CA ALA A 230 11.63 10.52 9.96
C ALA A 230 10.38 10.42 10.87
N GLU A 231 10.20 9.31 11.57
CA GLU A 231 9.05 9.02 12.44
C GLU A 231 7.69 9.01 11.72
N GLU A 232 7.67 8.90 10.39
CA GLU A 232 6.47 8.71 9.58
C GLU A 232 6.04 7.23 9.58
N TYR A 233 5.72 6.73 10.77
CA TYR A 233 5.55 5.29 10.98
C TYR A 233 4.46 4.64 10.12
N GLU A 234 3.34 5.33 9.87
CA GLU A 234 2.28 4.79 9.01
C GLU A 234 2.77 4.62 7.56
N THR A 235 3.45 5.62 7.02
CA THR A 235 4.06 5.58 5.68
C THR A 235 5.11 4.47 5.59
N ALA A 236 5.98 4.38 6.60
CA ALA A 236 7.02 3.35 6.68
C ALA A 236 6.41 1.95 6.66
N GLU A 237 5.40 1.69 7.48
CA GLU A 237 4.72 0.40 7.56
C GLU A 237 4.00 0.04 6.25
N GLN A 238 3.31 0.99 5.63
CA GLN A 238 2.61 0.77 4.35
C GLN A 238 3.57 0.39 3.24
N ILE A 239 4.67 1.13 3.08
CA ILE A 239 5.68 0.85 2.04
C ILE A 239 6.34 -0.51 2.34
N ALA A 240 6.76 -0.74 3.59
CA ALA A 240 7.41 -1.96 4.01
C ALA A 240 6.54 -3.20 3.74
N ARG A 241 5.25 -3.19 4.12
CA ARG A 241 4.34 -4.31 3.83
C ARG A 241 4.16 -4.52 2.33
N ALA A 242 4.03 -3.45 1.55
CA ALA A 242 3.94 -3.55 0.09
C ALA A 242 5.20 -4.21 -0.52
N VAL A 243 6.39 -3.84 -0.04
CA VAL A 243 7.66 -4.46 -0.46
C VAL A 243 7.72 -5.93 -0.05
N ALA A 244 7.35 -6.28 1.18
CA ALA A 244 7.38 -7.66 1.67
C ALA A 244 6.53 -8.63 0.83
N HIS A 245 5.42 -8.13 0.28
CA HIS A 245 4.54 -8.88 -0.62
C HIS A 245 5.04 -8.93 -2.06
N THR A 246 5.67 -7.86 -2.55
CA THR A 246 6.06 -7.73 -3.97
C THR A 246 7.49 -8.18 -4.27
N ALA A 247 8.37 -8.23 -3.27
CA ALA A 247 9.79 -8.52 -3.43
C ALA A 247 10.28 -9.55 -2.40
N PRO A 248 10.11 -10.86 -2.66
CA PRO A 248 10.54 -11.92 -1.76
C PRO A 248 12.00 -11.82 -1.27
N PRO A 249 13.00 -11.41 -2.10
CA PRO A 249 14.38 -11.26 -1.65
C PRO A 249 14.58 -10.18 -0.57
N LEU A 250 13.75 -9.13 -0.57
CA LEU A 250 13.84 -8.00 0.38
C LEU A 250 12.86 -8.15 1.55
N ARG A 251 12.13 -9.27 1.61
CA ARG A 251 11.12 -9.54 2.62
C ARG A 251 11.65 -9.42 4.05
N PRO A 252 12.86 -9.90 4.41
CA PRO A 252 13.39 -9.73 5.76
C PRO A 252 13.56 -8.25 6.16
N GLN A 253 14.19 -7.45 5.30
CA GLN A 253 14.41 -6.02 5.55
C GLN A 253 13.08 -5.25 5.65
N ALA A 254 12.13 -5.62 4.79
CA ALA A 254 10.80 -5.03 4.80
C ALA A 254 10.04 -5.35 6.09
N PHE A 255 10.01 -6.60 6.55
CA PHE A 255 9.34 -6.92 7.81
C PHE A 255 10.04 -6.33 9.04
N GLU A 256 11.36 -6.15 9.00
CA GLU A 256 12.11 -5.47 10.05
C GLU A 256 11.65 -4.00 10.18
N ILE A 257 11.58 -3.28 9.05
CA ILE A 257 11.05 -1.89 9.02
C ILE A 257 9.58 -1.86 9.48
N ALA A 258 8.76 -2.80 9.03
CA ALA A 258 7.36 -2.87 9.43
C ALA A 258 7.19 -3.11 10.93
N ALA A 259 8.06 -3.92 11.55
CA ALA A 259 8.04 -4.18 12.98
C ALA A 259 8.40 -2.92 13.79
N TRP A 260 9.48 -2.23 13.41
CA TRP A 260 9.87 -0.97 14.05
C TRP A 260 8.81 0.13 13.88
N ALA A 261 8.25 0.26 12.67
CA ALA A 261 7.19 1.21 12.41
C ALA A 261 5.93 0.92 13.25
N ALA A 262 5.55 -0.36 13.37
CA ALA A 262 4.43 -0.76 14.20
C ALA A 262 4.68 -0.47 15.70
N LEU A 263 5.90 -0.67 16.20
CA LEU A 263 6.29 -0.29 17.56
C LEU A 263 6.21 1.22 17.79
N GLY A 264 6.71 2.03 16.84
CA GLY A 264 6.61 3.50 16.92
C GLY A 264 5.17 4.02 16.98
N ARG A 265 4.21 3.26 16.43
CA ARG A 265 2.76 3.55 16.52
C ARG A 265 2.09 3.03 17.79
N GLY A 266 2.80 2.28 18.63
CA GLY A 266 2.21 1.54 19.75
C GLY A 266 1.34 0.35 19.32
N ASN A 267 1.43 -0.11 18.06
CA ASN A 267 0.68 -1.28 17.58
C ASN A 267 1.47 -2.56 17.78
N VAL A 268 1.49 -3.04 19.02
CA VAL A 268 2.25 -4.23 19.44
C VAL A 268 1.81 -5.49 18.69
N ALA A 269 0.50 -5.63 18.40
CA ALA A 269 -0.02 -6.77 17.65
C ALA A 269 0.54 -6.83 16.22
N ALA A 270 0.62 -5.69 15.53
CA ALA A 270 1.21 -5.59 14.20
C ALA A 270 2.71 -5.85 14.21
N ALA A 271 3.43 -5.34 15.21
CA ALA A 271 4.87 -5.58 15.38
C ALA A 271 5.17 -7.07 15.61
N ARG A 272 4.40 -7.73 16.48
CA ARG A 272 4.48 -9.18 16.71
C ARG A 272 4.17 -9.99 15.45
N GLY A 273 3.18 -9.54 14.67
CA GLY A 273 2.85 -10.14 13.37
C GLY A 273 4.01 -10.08 12.38
N ALA A 274 4.67 -8.92 12.28
CA ALA A 274 5.85 -8.75 11.42
C ALA A 274 7.05 -9.59 11.92
N LEU A 275 7.26 -9.65 13.24
CA LEU A 275 8.34 -10.46 13.83
C LEU A 275 8.20 -11.96 13.54
N LYS A 276 6.97 -12.50 13.47
CA LYS A 276 6.73 -13.91 13.11
C LYS A 276 7.20 -14.27 11.71
N GLU A 277 7.23 -13.30 10.80
CA GLU A 277 7.72 -13.47 9.43
C GLU A 277 9.26 -13.40 9.33
N LEU A 278 9.94 -13.13 10.45
CA LEU A 278 11.39 -13.01 10.59
C LEU A 278 11.97 -14.13 11.45
N PRO A 279 12.26 -15.32 10.89
CA PRO A 279 12.81 -16.44 11.66
C PRO A 279 14.19 -16.15 12.26
N ASN A 280 14.98 -15.27 11.61
CA ASN A 280 16.29 -14.82 12.06
C ASN A 280 16.28 -13.32 12.37
N ALA A 281 15.25 -12.85 13.08
CA ALA A 281 15.16 -11.45 13.49
C ALA A 281 16.36 -11.04 14.36
N ASP A 282 16.78 -9.78 14.22
CA ASP A 282 17.71 -9.15 15.15
C ASP A 282 17.19 -9.28 16.59
N ARG A 283 18.06 -9.71 17.51
CA ARG A 283 17.64 -10.01 18.90
C ARG A 283 17.16 -8.77 19.62
N TYR A 284 17.74 -7.61 19.32
CA TYR A 284 17.30 -6.34 19.89
C TYR A 284 15.87 -5.98 19.42
N LEU A 285 15.54 -6.14 18.13
CA LEU A 285 14.16 -6.01 17.66
C LEU A 285 13.22 -6.99 18.37
N ALA A 286 13.59 -8.26 18.47
CA ALA A 286 12.77 -9.27 19.13
C ALA A 286 12.54 -8.94 20.62
N ALA A 287 13.57 -8.41 21.31
CA ALA A 287 13.47 -7.95 22.68
C ALA A 287 12.55 -6.73 22.81
N ALA A 288 12.67 -5.74 21.91
CA ALA A 288 11.82 -4.55 21.90
C ALA A 288 10.34 -4.90 21.69
N VAL A 289 10.04 -5.84 20.79
CA VAL A 289 8.67 -6.35 20.60
C VAL A 289 8.18 -7.09 21.84
N SER A 290 9.02 -7.90 22.48
CA SER A 290 8.64 -8.65 23.69
C SER A 290 8.40 -7.71 24.88
N HIS A 291 9.22 -6.66 25.03
CA HIS A 291 9.04 -5.61 26.05
C HIS A 291 7.73 -4.86 25.84
N ALA A 292 7.45 -4.42 24.61
CA ALA A 292 6.18 -3.76 24.28
C ALA A 292 4.96 -4.68 24.48
N ASP A 293 5.15 -6.01 24.42
CA ASP A 293 4.12 -7.01 24.68
C ASP A 293 3.90 -7.31 26.18
N GLY A 294 4.74 -6.75 27.05
CA GLY A 294 4.75 -7.01 28.49
C GLY A 294 5.43 -8.32 28.89
N ASP A 295 6.06 -9.04 27.97
CA ASP A 295 6.82 -10.26 28.24
C ASP A 295 8.26 -9.92 28.65
N LEU A 296 8.40 -9.40 29.89
CA LEU A 296 9.67 -8.91 30.43
C LEU A 296 10.71 -10.02 30.60
N ASP A 297 10.30 -11.27 30.89
CA ASP A 297 11.21 -12.42 31.00
C ASP A 297 11.85 -12.72 29.64
N ARG A 298 11.04 -12.77 28.59
CA ARG A 298 11.54 -13.01 27.24
C ARG A 298 12.38 -11.84 26.74
N ALA A 299 11.96 -10.60 26.98
CA ALA A 299 12.73 -9.41 26.61
C ALA A 299 14.13 -9.46 27.24
N ARG A 300 14.21 -9.73 28.55
CA ARG A 300 15.47 -9.87 29.29
C ARG A 300 16.36 -10.96 28.71
N ALA A 301 15.82 -12.16 28.49
CA ALA A 301 16.60 -13.27 27.96
C ALA A 301 17.18 -12.98 26.57
N LEU A 302 16.42 -12.29 25.71
CA LEU A 302 16.87 -11.89 24.37
C LEU A 302 17.98 -10.85 24.41
N LEU A 303 17.91 -9.89 25.34
CA LEU A 303 18.94 -8.87 25.53
C LEU A 303 20.25 -9.49 26.06
N ILE A 304 20.18 -10.40 27.04
CA ILE A 304 21.36 -11.14 27.54
C ILE A 304 22.03 -11.87 26.38
N ALA A 305 21.25 -12.63 25.62
CA ALA A 305 21.77 -13.43 24.52
C ALA A 305 22.36 -12.57 23.39
N ALA A 306 21.95 -11.31 23.27
CA ALA A 306 22.53 -10.37 22.32
C ALA A 306 23.87 -9.81 22.84
N GLU A 307 23.95 -9.41 24.11
CA GLU A 307 25.18 -8.98 24.77
C GLU A 307 26.26 -10.07 24.75
N GLU A 308 25.90 -11.32 25.08
CA GLU A 308 26.79 -12.49 25.04
C GLU A 308 27.37 -12.75 23.63
N GLN A 309 26.71 -12.24 22.59
CA GLN A 309 27.16 -12.34 21.21
C GLN A 309 27.96 -11.11 20.75
N GLY A 310 28.29 -10.21 21.68
CA GLY A 310 29.12 -9.03 21.43
C GLY A 310 28.34 -7.81 20.93
N ASP A 311 27.02 -7.76 21.13
CA ASP A 311 26.23 -6.58 20.81
C ASP A 311 26.41 -5.49 21.88
N THR A 312 27.06 -4.40 21.49
CA THR A 312 27.41 -3.28 22.39
C THR A 312 26.60 -2.02 22.09
N ARG A 313 25.47 -2.14 21.39
CA ARG A 313 24.60 -1.01 21.06
C ARG A 313 24.09 -0.32 22.34
N PRO A 314 24.29 1.01 22.53
CA PRO A 314 23.77 1.72 23.69
C PRO A 314 22.25 1.60 23.85
N GLN A 315 21.51 1.49 22.74
CA GLN A 315 20.06 1.32 22.76
C GLN A 315 19.64 -0.02 23.36
N LEU A 316 20.47 -1.06 23.19
CA LEU A 316 20.26 -2.37 23.79
C LEU A 316 20.40 -2.27 25.31
N THR A 317 21.50 -1.70 25.79
CA THR A 317 21.73 -1.48 27.24
C THR A 317 20.65 -0.59 27.85
N ALA A 318 20.21 0.47 27.15
CA ALA A 318 19.13 1.33 27.61
C ALA A 318 17.79 0.58 27.74
N LEU A 319 17.46 -0.28 26.77
CA LEU A 319 16.28 -1.14 26.85
C LEU A 319 16.42 -2.15 28.00
N ARG A 320 17.63 -2.67 28.23
CA ARG A 320 17.90 -3.58 29.34
C ARG A 320 17.69 -2.93 30.70
N VAL A 321 18.21 -1.72 30.91
CA VAL A 321 17.96 -0.92 32.13
C VAL A 321 16.45 -0.79 32.38
N ARG A 322 15.68 -0.43 31.35
CA ARG A 322 14.23 -0.29 31.45
C ARG A 322 13.53 -1.60 31.83
N VAL A 323 13.91 -2.70 31.18
CA VAL A 323 13.36 -4.03 31.49
C VAL A 323 13.65 -4.43 32.93
N GLU A 324 14.88 -4.25 33.44
CA GLU A 324 15.20 -4.60 34.83
C GLU A 324 14.44 -3.72 35.84
N LEU A 325 14.28 -2.42 35.56
CA LEU A 325 13.45 -1.53 36.39
C LEU A 325 11.99 -1.99 36.44
N GLU A 326 11.37 -2.31 35.30
CA GLU A 326 9.98 -2.77 35.24
C GLU A 326 9.77 -4.14 35.91
N ARG A 327 10.83 -4.95 35.98
CA ARG A 327 10.85 -6.21 36.73
C ARG A 327 11.05 -6.02 38.24
N GLY A 328 11.44 -4.82 38.68
CA GLY A 328 11.79 -4.53 40.07
C GLY A 328 13.22 -4.88 40.47
N ASP A 329 14.10 -5.21 39.51
CA ASP A 329 15.54 -5.44 39.76
C ASP A 329 16.31 -4.12 39.56
N ALA A 330 16.08 -3.18 40.47
CA ALA A 330 16.70 -1.86 40.40
C ALA A 330 18.22 -1.91 40.61
N ALA A 331 18.74 -2.94 41.28
CA ALA A 331 20.18 -3.16 41.45
C ALA A 331 20.84 -3.46 40.09
N ALA A 332 20.30 -4.42 39.34
CA ALA A 332 20.80 -4.75 38.00
C ALA A 332 20.65 -3.56 37.04
N ALA A 333 19.52 -2.85 37.10
CA ALA A 333 19.31 -1.64 36.29
C ALA A 333 20.37 -0.57 36.57
N ALA A 334 20.70 -0.33 37.85
CA ALA A 334 21.69 0.67 38.21
C ALA A 334 23.11 0.29 37.80
N ALA A 335 23.48 -0.99 37.94
CA ALA A 335 24.77 -1.49 37.48
C ALA A 335 24.94 -1.29 35.97
N LEU A 336 23.91 -1.57 35.17
CA LEU A 336 23.91 -1.38 33.72
C LEU A 336 23.94 0.11 33.32
N ALA A 337 23.24 0.97 34.06
CA ALA A 337 23.21 2.41 33.79
C ALA A 337 24.58 3.10 33.96
N LEU A 338 25.51 2.49 34.70
CA LEU A 338 26.90 2.98 34.81
C LEU A 338 27.65 2.93 33.47
N GLU A 339 27.24 2.09 32.53
CA GLU A 339 27.86 1.98 31.20
C GLU A 339 27.23 2.91 30.16
N LEU A 340 26.09 3.54 30.47
CA LEU A 340 25.33 4.37 29.53
C LEU A 340 25.80 5.83 29.52
N ASP A 341 25.96 6.41 28.34
CA ASP A 341 26.02 7.87 28.18
C ASP A 341 24.59 8.43 28.12
N ALA A 342 23.95 8.52 29.29
CA ALA A 342 22.57 8.98 29.45
C ALA A 342 22.52 10.36 30.12
N THR A 343 21.37 11.02 30.04
CA THR A 343 21.17 12.31 30.69
C THR A 343 21.23 12.17 32.21
N GLU A 344 21.71 13.21 32.89
CA GLU A 344 21.73 13.27 34.35
C GLU A 344 20.35 12.98 34.96
N GLY A 345 19.29 13.45 34.32
CA GLY A 345 17.90 13.21 34.74
C GLY A 345 17.52 11.73 34.69
N ASP A 346 17.82 11.05 33.59
CA ASP A 346 17.53 9.61 33.44
C ASP A 346 18.32 8.78 34.45
N LEU A 347 19.61 9.09 34.63
CA LEU A 347 20.46 8.40 35.61
C LEU A 347 19.97 8.63 37.05
N ARG A 348 19.48 9.83 37.38
CA ARG A 348 18.96 10.14 38.71
C ARG A 348 17.72 9.31 39.05
N VAL A 349 16.81 9.12 38.09
CA VAL A 349 15.63 8.25 38.27
C VAL A 349 16.05 6.81 38.56
N VAL A 350 17.06 6.28 37.84
CA VAL A 350 17.59 4.93 38.10
C VAL A 350 18.21 4.85 39.50
N ALA A 351 19.00 5.84 39.88
CA ALA A 351 19.67 5.89 41.18
C ALA A 351 18.68 5.95 42.36
N GLU A 352 17.63 6.78 42.26
CA GLU A 352 16.55 6.86 43.25
C GLU A 352 15.85 5.51 43.43
N ARG A 353 15.47 4.85 42.33
CA ARG A 353 14.84 3.52 42.36
C ARG A 353 15.74 2.45 42.96
N ALA A 354 17.04 2.49 42.65
CA ALA A 354 18.02 1.58 43.24
C ALA A 354 18.14 1.78 44.74
N LEU A 355 18.17 3.03 45.20
CA LEU A 355 18.21 3.37 46.63
C LEU A 355 16.94 2.90 47.36
N GLU A 356 15.75 3.11 46.78
CA GLU A 356 14.47 2.60 47.31
C GLU A 356 14.45 1.07 47.43
N ALA A 357 15.08 0.37 46.48
CA ALA A 357 15.21 -1.08 46.48
C ALA A 357 16.32 -1.61 47.42
N GLY A 358 17.07 -0.73 48.08
CA GLY A 358 18.17 -1.09 48.99
C GLY A 358 19.52 -1.31 48.31
N ALA A 359 19.64 -1.12 46.99
CA ALA A 359 20.88 -1.19 46.22
C ALA A 359 21.70 0.10 46.38
N SER A 360 22.09 0.38 47.63
CA SER A 360 22.67 1.66 48.05
C SER A 360 24.05 1.91 47.43
N LEU A 361 24.82 0.85 47.16
CA LEU A 361 26.15 0.96 46.56
C LEU A 361 26.08 1.34 45.07
N GLU A 362 25.18 0.70 44.32
CA GLU A 362 24.95 0.99 42.91
C GLU A 362 24.36 2.39 42.73
N ALA A 363 23.40 2.78 43.59
CA ALA A 363 22.87 4.15 43.62
C ALA A 363 23.97 5.18 43.88
N ALA A 364 24.86 4.92 44.84
CA ALA A 364 25.98 5.82 45.15
C ALA A 364 26.91 6.04 43.95
N ARG A 365 27.28 4.95 43.25
CA ARG A 365 28.12 5.02 42.03
C ARG A 365 27.44 5.82 40.91
N LEU A 366 26.13 5.66 40.74
CA LEU A 366 25.38 6.48 39.77
C LEU A 366 25.39 7.95 40.14
N TYR A 367 25.15 8.30 41.40
CA TYR A 367 25.23 9.69 41.85
C TYR A 367 26.62 10.30 41.67
N SER A 368 27.69 9.53 41.91
CA SER A 368 29.06 9.97 41.60
C SER A 368 29.25 10.25 40.11
N LYS A 369 28.75 9.37 39.24
CA LYS A 369 28.79 9.58 37.78
C LYS A 369 27.98 10.82 37.35
N ILE A 370 26.80 11.02 37.93
CA ILE A 370 25.97 12.21 37.67
C ILE A 370 26.70 13.48 38.13
N PHE A 371 27.39 13.43 39.27
CA PHE A 371 28.20 14.55 39.74
C PHE A 371 29.38 14.85 38.80
N GLU A 372 30.05 13.82 38.26
CA GLU A 372 31.12 14.02 37.26
C GLU A 372 30.60 14.74 36.01
N GLN A 373 29.34 14.54 35.64
CA GLN A 373 28.68 15.22 34.51
C GLN A 373 28.22 16.64 34.86
N SER A 374 27.52 16.79 35.99
CA SER A 374 26.81 18.03 36.36
C SER A 374 27.64 19.03 37.17
N SER A 375 28.65 18.55 37.88
CA SER A 375 29.33 19.24 38.98
C SER A 375 28.39 19.80 40.06
N ASN A 376 27.18 19.27 40.18
CA ASN A 376 26.18 19.74 41.14
C ASN A 376 26.47 19.18 42.56
N PRO A 377 26.67 20.04 43.57
CA PRO A 377 27.00 19.59 44.93
C PRO A 377 25.94 18.67 45.56
N GLU A 378 24.66 18.79 45.19
CA GLU A 378 23.62 17.91 45.73
C GLU A 378 23.75 16.46 45.22
N ASP A 379 24.26 16.23 44.01
CA ASP A 379 24.48 14.88 43.48
C ASP A 379 25.67 14.20 44.17
N ALA A 380 26.75 14.95 44.44
CA ALA A 380 27.86 14.45 45.26
C ALA A 380 27.42 14.17 46.71
N PHE A 381 26.52 15.00 47.27
CA PHE A 381 25.98 14.76 48.61
C PHE A 381 25.04 13.54 48.65
N ALA A 382 24.23 13.33 47.60
CA ALA A 382 23.42 12.13 47.44
C ALA A 382 24.29 10.87 47.30
N ALA A 383 25.42 10.94 46.60
CA ALA A 383 26.42 9.87 46.55
C ALA A 383 26.98 9.56 47.94
N ALA A 384 27.37 10.58 48.71
CA ALA A 384 27.88 10.41 50.07
C ALA A 384 26.88 9.71 51.00
N ARG A 385 25.60 10.13 50.96
CA ARG A 385 24.52 9.48 51.72
C ARG A 385 24.32 8.02 51.33
N SER A 386 24.34 7.74 50.04
CA SER A 386 24.14 6.39 49.50
C SER A 386 25.31 5.46 49.86
N PHE A 387 26.56 5.94 49.77
CA PHE A 387 27.74 5.19 50.23
C PHE A 387 27.72 4.92 51.73
N ALA A 388 27.30 5.92 52.53
CA ALA A 388 27.17 5.75 53.98
C ALA A 388 26.09 4.71 54.33
N GLN A 389 24.98 4.67 53.59
CA GLN A 389 23.93 3.65 53.75
C GLN A 389 24.41 2.25 53.32
N ALA A 390 25.34 2.16 52.37
CA ALA A 390 26.01 0.93 51.96
C ALA A 390 27.18 0.50 52.88
N ASP A 391 27.44 1.23 53.98
CA ASP A 391 28.60 1.05 54.88
C ASP A 391 29.98 1.21 54.18
N ALA A 392 30.02 1.86 53.01
CA ALA A 392 31.24 2.23 52.29
C ALA A 392 31.77 3.59 52.79
N ARG A 393 32.30 3.60 54.02
CA ARG A 393 32.58 4.84 54.75
C ARG A 393 33.66 5.72 54.12
N ASP A 394 34.73 5.14 53.59
CA ASP A 394 35.80 5.88 52.92
C ASP A 394 35.29 6.60 51.66
N ASP A 395 34.51 5.90 50.83
CA ASP A 395 33.89 6.46 49.62
C ASP A 395 32.85 7.53 49.98
N ALA A 396 32.12 7.35 51.07
CA ALA A 396 31.17 8.33 51.57
C ALA A 396 31.86 9.65 51.98
N VAL A 397 32.99 9.57 52.70
CA VAL A 397 33.80 10.74 53.07
C VAL A 397 34.41 11.40 51.83
N ALA A 398 34.87 10.62 50.84
CA ALA A 398 35.39 11.15 49.59
C ALA A 398 34.33 11.92 48.80
N ALA A 399 33.13 11.35 48.64
CA ALA A 399 32.00 11.99 47.97
C ALA A 399 31.52 13.24 48.73
N LEU A 400 31.50 13.21 50.07
CA LEU A 400 31.20 14.39 50.88
C LEU A 400 32.22 15.51 50.65
N SER A 401 33.52 15.16 50.57
CA SER A 401 34.56 16.14 50.28
C SER A 401 34.39 16.77 48.89
N GLN A 402 33.89 16.01 47.92
CA GLN A 402 33.55 16.53 46.59
C GLN A 402 32.35 17.48 46.66
N ALA A 403 31.30 17.12 47.42
CA ALA A 403 30.11 17.95 47.59
C ALA A 403 30.44 19.32 48.22
N VAL A 404 31.20 19.34 49.31
CA VAL A 404 31.65 20.60 49.95
C VAL A 404 32.56 21.39 49.02
N GLY A 405 33.48 20.72 48.33
CA GLY A 405 34.35 21.34 47.33
C GLY A 405 33.58 22.00 46.17
N ALA A 406 32.44 21.45 45.77
CA ALA A 406 31.55 21.98 44.75
C ALA A 406 30.54 23.02 45.27
N GLY A 407 30.62 23.38 46.56
CA GLY A 407 29.81 24.46 47.14
C GLY A 407 28.60 24.02 47.96
N LEU A 408 28.59 22.81 48.53
CA LEU A 408 27.58 22.43 49.54
C LEU A 408 27.67 23.38 50.75
N VAL A 409 26.58 24.12 51.02
CA VAL A 409 26.59 25.29 51.94
C VAL A 409 26.25 24.94 53.40
N ASP A 410 25.68 23.76 53.67
CA ASP A 410 25.16 23.41 55.01
C ASP A 410 25.89 22.20 55.64
N PRO A 411 26.95 22.43 56.44
CA PRO A 411 27.65 21.39 57.17
C PRO A 411 26.81 20.71 58.26
N GLU A 412 25.82 21.42 58.82
CA GLU A 412 24.96 20.88 59.88
C GLU A 412 23.98 19.86 59.31
N ARG A 413 23.43 20.13 58.12
CA ARG A 413 22.66 19.13 57.35
C ARG A 413 23.50 17.88 57.08
N ALA A 414 24.76 18.04 56.65
CA ALA A 414 25.65 16.90 56.40
C ALA A 414 25.91 16.07 57.67
N ARG A 415 26.12 16.70 58.83
CA ARG A 415 26.24 16.00 60.13
C ARG A 415 24.96 15.26 60.53
N ALA A 416 23.80 15.85 60.26
CA ALA A 416 22.50 15.27 60.58
C ALA A 416 22.15 14.07 59.68
N ASP A 417 22.46 14.14 58.39
CA ASP A 417 22.11 13.09 57.43
C ASP A 417 23.15 11.94 57.38
N LEU A 418 24.40 12.19 57.82
CA LEU A 418 25.51 11.24 57.77
C LEU A 418 26.00 10.82 59.17
N THR A 419 25.09 10.63 60.13
CA THR A 419 25.45 10.28 61.51
C THR A 419 26.27 8.99 61.63
N SER A 420 26.15 8.08 60.67
CA SER A 420 26.95 6.84 60.63
C SER A 420 28.45 7.07 60.41
N LEU A 421 28.84 8.26 59.92
CA LEU A 421 30.23 8.65 59.70
C LEU A 421 30.83 9.44 60.86
N LEU A 422 30.06 9.73 61.93
CA LEU A 422 30.58 10.44 63.09
C LEU A 422 31.71 9.64 63.76
N GLY A 423 32.87 10.30 63.93
CA GLY A 423 34.08 9.67 64.46
C GLY A 423 34.88 8.84 63.45
N HIS A 424 34.44 8.78 62.18
CA HIS A 424 35.24 8.20 61.10
C HIS A 424 36.35 9.16 60.67
N ASP A 425 37.53 8.62 60.40
CA ASP A 425 38.68 9.40 59.95
C ASP A 425 38.33 10.18 58.67
N GLY A 426 38.72 11.46 58.64
CA GLY A 426 38.50 12.35 57.50
C GLY A 426 37.12 13.01 57.40
N PHE A 427 36.11 12.57 58.17
CA PHE A 427 34.74 13.12 58.08
C PHE A 427 34.67 14.62 58.43
N GLU A 428 35.16 15.02 59.61
CA GLU A 428 35.19 16.44 60.02
C GLU A 428 36.10 17.29 59.13
N ALA A 429 37.18 16.70 58.61
CA ALA A 429 38.06 17.39 57.68
C ALA A 429 37.39 17.65 56.31
N ALA A 430 36.55 16.73 55.84
CA ALA A 430 35.79 16.89 54.60
C ALA A 430 34.77 18.04 54.69
N LEU A 431 34.13 18.24 55.85
CA LEU A 431 33.18 19.33 56.11
C LEU A 431 33.83 20.72 56.15
N MET A 432 35.11 20.78 56.54
CA MET A 432 35.85 22.04 56.71
C MET A 432 36.64 22.45 55.46
N LYS A 433 36.53 21.68 54.37
CA LYS A 433 37.25 21.95 53.13
C LYS A 433 36.65 23.18 52.44
N PRO A 434 37.44 24.21 52.10
CA PRO A 434 36.90 25.38 51.40
C PRO A 434 36.41 24.99 50.00
N PRO A 435 35.32 25.61 49.50
CA PRO A 435 34.86 25.42 48.13
C PRO A 435 35.96 25.86 47.14
N ARG A 436 36.08 25.15 46.02
CA ARG A 436 37.10 25.42 44.99
C ARG A 436 36.68 26.51 44.02
#